data_AF-A0A7C9CKC7-F1
#
_entry.id   AF-A0A7C9CKC7-F1
#
_cell.length_a   1.000
_cell.length_b   1.000
_cell.length_c   1.000
_cell.angle_alpha   90.00
_cell.angle_beta   90.00
_cell.angle_gamma   90.00
#
_symmetry.space_group_name_H-M   'P 1'
#
loop_
_entity.id
_entity.type
_entity.pdbx_description
1 polymer ?
#
loop_
_entity_poly.entity_id
_entity_poly.type
_entity_poly.pdbx_seq_one_letter_code
_entity_poly.pdbx_strand_id
1 'polypeptide(L)'
;GKSASEMLQNLASICRGEGLKIAPIHNDRTSLRARSPAMIKFPHKEYIMLPRISSLATCFTTSYESSPSPLVWKKEYDHGLFSFDCKMISCLKQEAVTNCSSFDALVAHIWRAR
;
A
#
# COMPACT_ATOMS: atom_id res chain seq x y z
N GLY A 1 5.94 0.22 -5.38
CA GLY A 1 6.61 0.78 -4.18
C GLY A 1 8.06 0.35 -4.11
N LYS A 2 8.35 -0.83 -3.54
CA LYS A 2 9.72 -1.30 -3.25
C LYS A 2 10.70 -1.24 -4.42
N SER A 3 10.41 -1.90 -5.55
CA SER A 3 11.32 -1.90 -6.71
C SER A 3 11.55 -0.51 -7.32
N ALA A 4 10.57 0.40 -7.23
CA ALA A 4 10.74 1.78 -7.65
C ALA A 4 11.68 2.55 -6.70
N SER A 5 11.57 2.32 -5.38
CA SER A 5 12.50 2.88 -4.40
C SER A 5 13.93 2.39 -4.63
N GLU A 6 14.11 1.09 -4.85
CA GLU A 6 15.42 0.48 -5.16
C GLU A 6 16.02 1.06 -6.45
N MET A 7 15.20 1.23 -7.49
CA MET A 7 15.59 1.89 -8.73
C MET A 7 16.08 3.33 -8.46
N LEU A 8 15.34 4.12 -7.69
CA LEU A 8 15.72 5.50 -7.36
C LEU A 8 17.01 5.57 -6.53
N GLN A 9 17.20 4.65 -5.59
CA GLN A 9 18.43 4.55 -4.80
C GLN A 9 19.63 4.18 -5.67
N ASN A 10 19.46 3.23 -6.59
CA ASN A 10 20.47 2.85 -7.56
C ASN A 10 20.80 4.00 -8.53
N LEU A 11 19.79 4.72 -9.03
CA LEU A 11 20.00 5.90 -9.87
C LEU A 11 20.84 6.95 -9.14
N ALA A 12 20.46 7.28 -7.89
CA ALA A 12 21.22 8.22 -7.08
C ALA A 12 22.67 7.76 -6.83
N SER A 13 22.87 6.45 -6.66
CA SER A 13 24.21 5.85 -6.50
C SER A 13 25.07 5.97 -7.75
N ILE A 14 24.50 5.69 -8.93
CA ILE A 14 25.18 5.84 -10.21
C ILE A 14 25.58 7.30 -10.43
N CYS A 15 24.68 8.25 -10.15
CA CYS A 15 24.98 9.68 -10.26
C CYS A 15 26.11 10.14 -9.33
N ARG A 16 26.36 9.44 -8.22
CA ARG A 16 27.50 9.69 -7.32
C ARG A 16 28.79 8.96 -7.73
N GLY A 17 28.77 8.14 -8.78
CA GLY A 17 29.91 7.34 -9.22
C GLY A 17 30.16 6.08 -8.36
N GLU A 18 29.23 5.73 -7.47
CA GLU A 18 29.34 4.57 -6.57
C GLU A 18 28.91 3.25 -7.25
N GLY A 19 28.32 3.34 -8.45
CA GLY A 19 27.78 2.19 -9.18
C GLY A 19 26.44 1.68 -8.62
N LEU A 20 26.06 0.45 -8.98
CA LEU A 20 24.83 -0.20 -8.49
C LEU A 20 25.03 -0.71 -7.06
N LYS A 21 24.19 -0.26 -6.12
CA LYS A 21 24.21 -0.74 -4.72
C LYS A 21 23.35 -1.97 -4.51
N ILE A 22 22.17 -1.98 -5.13
CA ILE A 22 21.19 -3.05 -5.00
C ILE A 22 21.24 -3.86 -6.28
N ALA A 23 21.50 -5.17 -6.14
CA ALA A 23 21.53 -6.08 -7.28
C ALA A 23 20.19 -6.06 -8.02
N PRO A 24 20.19 -6.08 -9.37
CA PRO A 24 18.96 -6.08 -10.13
C PRO A 24 18.13 -7.34 -9.80
N ILE A 25 16.86 -7.12 -9.49
CA ILE A 25 15.89 -8.20 -9.33
C ILE A 25 15.73 -8.92 -10.66
N HIS A 26 15.57 -10.23 -10.60
CA HIS A 26 15.25 -11.04 -11.77
C HIS A 26 13.95 -10.54 -12.41
N ASN A 27 14.06 -9.98 -13.62
CA ASN A 27 12.93 -9.39 -14.34
C ASN A 27 11.96 -10.43 -14.91
N ASP A 28 12.33 -11.72 -14.89
CA ASP A 28 11.43 -12.77 -15.33
C ASP A 28 10.29 -12.97 -14.33
N ARG A 29 9.10 -12.55 -14.74
CA ARG A 29 7.86 -12.68 -13.97
C ARG A 29 7.15 -14.01 -14.23
N THR A 30 7.71 -14.91 -15.04
CA THR A 30 7.13 -16.24 -15.27
C THR A 30 7.04 -17.07 -14.00
N SER A 31 7.90 -16.79 -13.01
CA SER A 31 7.81 -17.36 -11.65
C SER A 31 6.48 -17.05 -10.93
N LEU A 32 5.81 -15.96 -11.31
CA LEU A 32 4.49 -15.57 -10.79
C LEU A 32 3.33 -16.06 -11.69
N ARG A 33 3.62 -16.85 -12.73
CA ARG A 33 2.59 -17.37 -13.64
C ARG A 33 1.64 -18.31 -12.89
N ALA A 34 0.35 -18.21 -13.19
CA ALA A 34 -0.64 -19.13 -12.66
C ALA A 34 -0.36 -20.57 -13.10
N ARG A 35 -0.76 -21.54 -12.28
CA ARG A 35 -0.71 -22.97 -12.62
C ARG A 35 -1.59 -23.29 -13.83
N SER A 36 -1.28 -24.40 -14.51
CA SER A 36 -2.08 -24.97 -15.58
C SER A 36 -2.47 -26.42 -15.22
N PRO A 37 -3.75 -26.72 -14.95
CA PRO A 37 -4.88 -25.79 -14.88
C PRO A 37 -4.80 -24.86 -13.65
N ALA A 38 -5.53 -23.74 -13.72
CA ALA A 38 -5.65 -22.83 -12.58
C ALA A 38 -6.40 -23.53 -11.44
N MET A 39 -5.88 -23.42 -10.22
CA MET A 39 -6.46 -24.04 -9.03
C MET A 39 -6.75 -22.98 -7.98
N ILE A 40 -8.00 -22.54 -7.91
CA ILE A 40 -8.51 -21.57 -6.94
C ILE A 40 -8.94 -22.35 -5.69
N LYS A 41 -8.26 -22.12 -4.56
CA LYS A 41 -8.53 -22.84 -3.29
C LYS A 41 -9.43 -22.06 -2.34
N PHE A 42 -9.47 -20.73 -2.48
CA PHE A 42 -10.15 -19.85 -1.53
C PHE A 42 -11.08 -18.89 -2.28
N PRO A 43 -12.21 -18.51 -1.68
CA PRO A 43 -13.04 -17.46 -2.22
C PRO A 43 -12.30 -16.12 -2.10
N HIS A 44 -11.89 -15.55 -3.23
CA HIS A 44 -11.17 -14.29 -3.27
C HIS A 44 -12.13 -13.08 -3.15
N LYS A 45 -12.55 -12.78 -1.92
CA LYS A 45 -13.48 -11.68 -1.61
C LYS A 45 -12.91 -10.30 -1.93
N GLU A 46 -11.59 -10.18 -1.97
CA GLU A 46 -10.86 -8.98 -2.36
C GLU A 46 -11.14 -8.55 -3.80
N TYR A 47 -11.57 -9.48 -4.67
CA TYR A 47 -11.91 -9.19 -6.07
C TYR A 47 -13.43 -9.10 -6.31
N ILE A 48 -14.26 -9.26 -5.27
CA ILE A 48 -15.71 -9.09 -5.41
C ILE A 48 -16.00 -7.60 -5.65
N MET A 49 -16.77 -7.31 -6.70
CA MET A 49 -17.33 -5.97 -6.88
C MET A 49 -18.33 -5.70 -5.77
N LEU A 50 -17.95 -4.87 -4.80
CA LEU A 50 -18.88 -4.37 -3.79
C LEU A 50 -19.86 -3.41 -4.46
N PRO A 51 -21.16 -3.39 -4.15
CA PRO A 51 -22.10 -2.41 -4.69
C PRO A 51 -21.61 -0.98 -4.46
N ARG A 52 -21.78 -0.08 -5.44
CA ARG A 52 -21.38 1.33 -5.35
C ARG A 52 -22.07 2.00 -4.16
N ILE A 53 -21.35 2.19 -3.06
CA ILE A 53 -21.80 3.01 -1.93
C ILE A 53 -21.65 4.46 -2.39
N SER A 54 -22.76 5.10 -2.74
CA SER A 54 -22.85 6.32 -3.56
C SER A 54 -22.30 7.62 -2.93
N SER A 55 -21.56 7.62 -1.83
CA SER A 55 -21.30 8.87 -1.09
C SER A 55 -19.91 9.09 -0.51
N LEU A 56 -18.99 8.13 -0.52
CA LEU A 56 -17.64 8.39 0.02
C LEU A 56 -16.55 8.27 -1.04
N ALA A 57 -15.86 9.39 -1.23
CA ALA A 57 -14.51 9.43 -1.76
C ALA A 57 -13.63 8.40 -1.05
N THR A 58 -12.78 7.70 -1.80
CA THR A 58 -11.83 6.77 -1.21
C THR A 58 -10.48 6.88 -1.88
N CYS A 59 -9.44 6.94 -1.05
CA CYS A 59 -8.05 6.89 -1.45
C CYS A 59 -7.56 5.45 -1.71
N PHE A 60 -8.41 4.43 -1.50
CA PHE A 60 -8.10 3.03 -1.76
C PHE A 60 -8.61 2.60 -3.13
N THR A 61 -7.94 1.60 -3.71
CA THR A 61 -8.39 0.99 -4.97
C THR A 61 -9.77 0.36 -4.78
N THR A 62 -10.74 0.75 -5.59
CA THR A 62 -12.05 0.11 -5.61
C THR A 62 -12.20 -0.74 -6.86
N SER A 63 -13.18 -1.63 -6.85
CA SER A 63 -13.48 -2.46 -8.01
C SER A 63 -14.00 -1.68 -9.22
N TYR A 64 -14.43 -0.43 -9.04
CA TYR A 64 -14.97 0.42 -10.11
C TYR A 64 -13.98 1.48 -10.61
N GLU A 65 -12.92 1.78 -9.84
CA GLU A 65 -11.92 2.78 -10.19
C GLU A 65 -10.51 2.18 -10.12
N SER A 66 -9.86 2.09 -11.28
CA SER A 66 -8.42 1.80 -11.37
C SER A 66 -7.61 2.94 -10.76
N SER A 67 -6.70 2.59 -9.83
CA SER A 67 -5.79 3.50 -9.13
C SER A 67 -5.06 4.52 -10.03
N PRO A 68 -4.71 5.73 -9.53
CA PRO A 68 -5.22 6.36 -8.32
C PRO A 68 -6.58 7.02 -8.62
N SER A 69 -7.47 7.04 -7.63
CA SER A 69 -8.74 7.75 -7.78
C SER A 69 -8.45 9.20 -8.20
N PRO A 70 -9.07 9.73 -9.27
CA PRO A 70 -8.82 11.10 -9.77
C PRO A 70 -9.14 12.20 -8.74
N LEU A 71 -9.68 11.81 -7.58
CA LEU A 71 -9.98 12.63 -6.42
C LEU A 71 -8.73 13.28 -5.80
N VAL A 72 -7.53 12.71 -5.97
CA VAL A 72 -6.27 13.26 -5.41
C VAL A 72 -5.96 14.68 -5.91
N TRP A 73 -6.56 15.12 -7.03
CA TRP A 73 -6.39 16.47 -7.56
C TRP A 73 -7.69 17.24 -7.74
N LYS A 74 -8.82 16.73 -7.23
CA LYS A 74 -10.07 17.50 -7.23
C LYS A 74 -10.03 18.52 -6.10
N LYS A 75 -10.43 19.77 -6.42
CA LYS A 75 -10.55 20.89 -5.46
C LYS A 75 -11.56 20.63 -4.32
N GLU A 76 -12.33 19.56 -4.40
CA GLU A 76 -13.36 19.18 -3.45
C GLU A 76 -12.82 18.47 -2.20
N TYR A 77 -11.52 18.14 -2.17
CA TYR A 77 -10.89 17.41 -1.06
C TYR A 77 -9.76 18.21 -0.43
N ASP A 78 -9.75 18.21 0.91
CA ASP A 78 -8.64 18.71 1.70
C ASP A 78 -7.62 17.59 1.93
N HIS A 79 -6.34 17.93 1.75
CA HIS A 79 -5.23 17.02 1.99
C HIS A 79 -4.47 17.48 3.23
N GLY A 80 -4.39 16.61 4.24
CA GLY A 80 -3.65 16.84 5.48
C GLY A 80 -2.45 15.90 5.61
N LEU A 81 -1.33 16.42 6.12
CA LEU A 81 -0.20 15.61 6.56
C LEU A 81 -0.26 15.49 8.09
N PHE A 82 -0.34 14.26 8.58
CA PHE A 82 -0.36 13.97 10.02
C PHE A 82 0.89 13.18 10.38
N SER A 83 1.64 13.69 11.37
CA SER A 83 2.84 13.03 11.89
C SER A 83 2.51 12.11 13.07
N PHE A 84 3.17 10.97 13.13
CA PHE A 84 3.07 10.02 14.23
C PHE A 84 4.43 9.80 14.86
N ASP A 85 4.57 10.20 16.11
CA ASP A 85 5.82 10.01 16.86
C ASP A 85 5.93 8.61 17.44
N CYS A 86 7.15 8.17 17.76
CA CYS A 86 7.42 6.87 18.37
C CYS A 86 6.61 6.65 19.66
N LYS A 87 6.37 7.71 20.45
CA LYS A 87 5.55 7.65 21.68
C LYS A 87 4.08 7.37 21.35
N MET A 88 3.53 8.05 20.34
CA MET A 88 2.15 7.84 19.89
C MET A 88 1.97 6.41 19.38
N ILE A 89 2.89 5.93 18.55
CA ILE A 89 2.85 4.56 18.02
C ILE A 89 2.93 3.54 19.16
N SER A 90 3.80 3.77 20.15
CA SER A 90 3.90 2.90 21.33
C SER A 90 2.60 2.86 22.14
N CYS A 91 1.96 4.01 22.32
CA CYS A 91 0.66 4.11 22.98
C CYS A 91 -0.42 3.34 22.21
N LEU A 92 -0.53 3.54 20.89
CA LEU A 92 -1.48 2.81 20.03
C LEU A 92 -1.30 1.29 20.13
N LYS A 93 -0.06 0.82 20.26
CA LYS A 93 0.23 -0.61 20.44
C LYS A 93 -0.14 -1.12 21.82
N GLN A 94 0.04 -0.32 22.88
CA GLN A 94 -0.33 -0.69 24.24
C GLN A 94 -1.85 -0.79 24.40
N GLU A 95 -2.59 0.06 23.70
CA GLU A 95 -4.06 0.05 23.66
C GLU A 95 -4.64 -1.05 22.78
N ALA A 96 -3.81 -1.77 22.01
CA ALA A 96 -4.28 -2.85 21.16
C ALA A 96 -4.68 -4.06 22.02
N VAL A 97 -5.89 -4.58 21.76
CA VAL A 97 -6.44 -5.77 22.45
C VAL A 97 -5.54 -7.01 22.27
N THR A 98 -4.82 -7.07 21.16
CA THR A 98 -3.91 -8.17 20.80
C THR A 98 -2.54 -7.62 20.48
N ASN A 99 -1.49 -8.41 20.75
CA ASN A 99 -0.15 -8.11 20.27
C ASN A 99 -0.16 -7.93 18.74
N CYS A 100 0.32 -6.78 18.28
CA CYS A 100 0.29 -6.41 16.88
C CYS A 100 1.57 -5.67 16.46
N SER A 101 1.80 -5.55 15.15
CA SER A 101 2.89 -4.73 14.64
C SER A 101 2.54 -3.23 14.75
N SER A 102 3.55 -2.37 14.71
CA SER A 102 3.32 -0.91 14.65
C SER A 102 2.49 -0.50 13.42
N PHE A 103 2.66 -1.23 12.32
CA PHE A 103 1.89 -1.02 11.10
C PHE A 103 0.40 -1.35 11.31
N ASP A 104 0.08 -2.49 11.91
CA ASP A 104 -1.30 -2.90 12.16
C ASP A 104 -2.02 -1.93 13.10
N ALA A 105 -1.36 -1.52 14.20
CA ALA A 105 -1.91 -0.54 15.14
C ALA A 105 -2.25 0.78 14.46
N LEU A 106 -1.35 1.29 13.60
CA LEU A 106 -1.54 2.54 12.89
C LEU A 106 -2.65 2.45 11.83
N VAL A 107 -2.65 1.39 11.02
CA VAL A 107 -3.68 1.18 9.99
C VAL A 107 -5.06 1.02 10.62
N ALA A 108 -5.17 0.26 11.71
CA ALA A 108 -6.43 0.11 12.45
C ALA A 108 -6.91 1.44 13.05
N HIS A 109 -6.00 2.24 13.60
CA HIS A 109 -6.34 3.56 14.13
C HIS A 109 -6.85 4.50 13.04
N ILE A 110 -6.16 4.57 11.89
CA ILE A 110 -6.58 5.38 10.73
C ILE A 110 -7.94 4.89 10.20
N TRP A 111 -8.15 3.58 10.10
CA TRP A 111 -9.42 3.01 9.68
C TRP A 111 -10.55 3.44 10.63
N ARG A 112 -10.35 3.33 11.94
CA ARG A 112 -11.35 3.71 12.95
C ARG A 112 -11.68 5.21 12.93
N ALA A 113 -10.72 6.06 12.60
CA ALA A 113 -10.90 7.51 12.57
C ALA A 113 -11.62 8.02 11.30
N ARG A 114 -11.79 7.16 10.29
CA ARG A 114 -12.55 7.43 9.07
C ARG A 114 -14.05 7.30 9.32
#